data_AF-X1KDC8-F1
#
_entry.id   AF-X1KDC8-F1
#
_cell.length_a   1.000
_cell.length_b   1.000
_cell.length_c   1.000
_cell.angle_alpha   90.00
_cell.angle_beta   90.00
_cell.angle_gamma   90.00
#
_symmetry.space_group_name_H-M   'P 1'
#
loop_
_entity.id
_entity.type
_entity.pdbx_description
1 polymer ?
#
loop_
_entity_poly.entity_id
_entity_poly.type
_entity_poly.pdbx_seq_one_letter_code
_entity_poly.pdbx_strand_id
1 'polypeptide(L)'
;MNQYDYIIVGSGIAGLYTALLAKEQGSVLIITKGSIDDCNTRYAQGGIAAAIGKNDSPQRHFRDTIAAGDGICNEEEVRILVNEAPDRITDLVKFGVPFDTLDGEIALTMEAAHSLPRILHAGGDATGEHIEFTFS
;
A
#
# COMPACT_ATOMS: atom_id res chain seq x y z
N MET A 1 15.93 28.76 -13.59
CA MET A 1 14.96 27.68 -13.84
C MET A 1 15.18 26.65 -12.77
N ASN A 2 14.12 26.18 -12.12
CA ASN A 2 14.27 25.05 -11.20
C ASN A 2 14.38 23.78 -12.04
N GLN A 3 15.42 22.99 -11.80
CA GLN A 3 15.65 21.71 -12.44
C GLN A 3 15.49 20.63 -11.38
N TYR A 4 14.79 19.55 -11.74
CA TYR A 4 14.56 18.39 -10.89
C TYR A 4 14.88 17.13 -11.69
N ASP A 5 15.44 16.12 -11.03
CA ASP A 5 15.75 14.82 -11.64
C ASP A 5 14.48 13.99 -11.84
N TYR A 6 13.52 14.12 -10.92
CA TYR A 6 12.23 13.43 -10.95
C TYR A 6 11.07 14.40 -10.76
N ILE A 7 10.01 14.21 -11.55
CA ILE A 7 8.74 14.90 -11.41
C ILE A 7 7.64 13.87 -11.19
N ILE A 8 6.92 13.99 -10.08
CA ILE A 8 5.82 13.11 -9.70
C ILE A 8 4.53 13.92 -9.70
N VAL A 9 3.53 13.46 -10.47
CA VAL A 9 2.23 14.13 -10.55
C VAL A 9 1.21 13.34 -9.74
N GLY A 10 0.81 13.89 -8.60
CA GLY A 10 -0.11 13.30 -7.63
C GLY A 10 0.56 13.03 -6.28
N SER A 11 -0.13 13.37 -5.20
CA SER A 11 0.31 13.19 -3.80
C SER A 11 -0.43 12.08 -3.06
N GLY A 12 -0.99 11.09 -3.78
CA GLY A 12 -1.49 9.86 -3.14
C GLY A 12 -0.35 8.92 -2.72
N ILE A 13 -0.68 7.80 -2.06
CA ILE A 13 0.31 6.81 -1.56
C ILE A 13 1.34 6.42 -2.62
N ALA A 14 0.93 6.19 -3.87
CA ALA A 14 1.84 5.82 -4.94
C ALA A 14 2.87 6.93 -5.21
N GLY A 15 2.42 8.18 -5.33
CA GLY A 15 3.30 9.32 -5.60
C GLY A 15 4.23 9.62 -4.43
N LEU A 16 3.71 9.63 -3.21
CA LEU A 16 4.52 9.90 -2.01
C LEU A 16 5.52 8.77 -1.72
N TYR A 17 5.12 7.49 -1.86
CA TYR A 17 6.03 6.35 -1.75
C TYR A 17 7.14 6.43 -2.78
N THR A 18 6.81 6.70 -4.06
CA THR A 18 7.81 6.90 -5.11
C THR A 18 8.74 8.08 -4.79
N ALA A 19 8.22 9.19 -4.25
CA ALA A 19 9.03 10.34 -3.87
C ALA A 19 10.03 10.02 -2.75
N LEU A 20 9.60 9.24 -1.75
CA LEU A 20 10.45 8.79 -0.64
C LEU A 20 11.62 7.92 -1.11
N LEU A 21 11.41 7.09 -2.14
CA LEU A 21 12.49 6.29 -2.73
C LEU A 21 13.36 7.13 -3.68
N ALA A 22 12.75 7.98 -4.52
CA ALA A 22 13.45 8.76 -5.52
C ALA A 22 14.35 9.85 -4.92
N LYS A 23 14.00 10.40 -3.74
CA LYS A 23 14.83 11.42 -3.06
C LYS A 23 16.23 10.94 -2.68
N GLU A 24 16.43 9.62 -2.58
CA GLU A 24 17.75 9.02 -2.33
C GLU A 24 18.63 9.01 -3.59
N GLN A 25 18.03 9.18 -4.77
CA GLN A 25 18.69 9.10 -6.07
C GLN A 25 18.86 10.49 -6.73
N GLY A 26 18.04 11.47 -6.36
CA GLY A 26 18.10 12.81 -6.93
C GLY A 26 17.03 13.76 -6.39
N SER A 27 16.99 14.96 -6.97
CA SER A 27 16.01 15.98 -6.64
C SER A 27 14.61 15.63 -7.16
N VAL A 28 13.59 15.74 -6.29
CA VAL A 28 12.21 15.36 -6.61
C VAL A 28 11.30 16.58 -6.50
N LEU A 29 10.45 16.78 -7.51
CA LEU A 29 9.32 17.71 -7.48
C LEU A 29 8.01 16.92 -7.48
N ILE A 30 7.18 17.14 -6.47
CA ILE A 30 5.80 16.63 -6.43
C ILE A 30 4.86 17.74 -6.86
N ILE A 31 3.98 17.45 -7.82
CA ILE A 31 2.94 18.35 -8.29
C ILE A 31 1.60 17.72 -7.94
N THR A 32 0.80 18.39 -7.13
CA THR A 32 -0.57 17.96 -6.81
C THR A 32 -1.56 19.08 -7.12
N LYS A 33 -2.82 18.72 -7.36
CA LYS A 33 -3.87 19.65 -7.76
C LYS A 33 -4.33 20.56 -6.61
N GLY A 34 -4.33 20.03 -5.39
CA GLY A 34 -4.80 20.69 -4.17
C GLY A 34 -3.69 20.82 -3.13
N SER A 35 -4.04 20.63 -1.86
CA SER A 35 -3.03 20.41 -0.81
C SER A 35 -2.45 19.00 -0.93
N ILE A 36 -1.31 18.76 -0.28
CA ILE A 36 -0.63 17.46 -0.34
C ILE A 36 -1.51 16.32 0.20
N ASP A 37 -2.33 16.65 1.19
CA ASP A 37 -3.22 15.75 1.93
C ASP A 37 -4.64 15.63 1.34
N ASP A 38 -4.94 16.40 0.29
CA ASP A 38 -6.21 16.31 -0.46
C ASP A 38 -6.10 15.23 -1.55
N CYS A 39 -6.16 13.96 -1.14
CA CYS A 39 -6.13 12.82 -2.03
C CYS A 39 -6.98 11.63 -1.56
N ASN A 40 -7.39 10.76 -2.49
CA ASN A 40 -8.23 9.60 -2.18
C ASN A 40 -7.56 8.58 -1.23
N THR A 41 -6.23 8.56 -1.17
CA THR A 41 -5.51 7.70 -0.22
C THR A 41 -5.96 7.98 1.20
N ARG A 42 -6.11 9.26 1.59
CA ARG A 42 -6.50 9.64 2.95
C ARG A 42 -7.84 9.05 3.40
N TYR A 43 -8.76 8.85 2.46
CA TYR A 43 -10.11 8.35 2.73
C TYR A 43 -10.24 6.82 2.69
N ALA A 44 -9.14 6.08 2.45
CA ALA A 44 -9.18 4.62 2.44
C ALA A 44 -9.38 4.08 3.86
N GLN A 45 -10.47 3.33 4.08
CA GLN A 45 -10.85 2.87 5.41
C GLN A 45 -10.29 1.49 5.75
N GLY A 46 -10.59 0.49 4.91
CA GLY A 46 -10.33 -0.92 5.16
C GLY A 46 -8.85 -1.18 5.39
N GLY A 47 -8.09 -1.54 4.37
CA GLY A 47 -6.68 -1.78 4.60
C GLY A 47 -5.90 -2.17 3.37
N ILE A 48 -4.71 -2.69 3.60
CA ILE A 48 -3.83 -3.20 2.53
C ILE A 48 -3.77 -4.72 2.62
N ALA A 49 -4.04 -5.39 1.50
CA ALA A 49 -3.93 -6.83 1.40
C ALA A 49 -2.47 -7.27 1.18
N ALA A 50 -1.93 -8.08 2.07
CA ALA A 50 -0.61 -8.68 1.90
C ALA A 50 -0.51 -10.05 2.57
N ALA A 51 0.09 -11.03 1.88
CA ALA A 51 0.19 -12.40 2.36
C ALA A 51 1.31 -12.56 3.41
N ILE A 52 1.14 -11.93 4.57
CA ILE A 52 2.05 -12.00 5.73
C ILE A 52 1.51 -12.87 6.86
N GLY A 53 0.26 -13.32 6.74
CA GLY A 53 -0.42 -14.11 7.75
C GLY A 53 0.12 -15.54 7.89
N LYS A 54 -0.10 -16.12 9.07
CA LYS A 54 0.26 -17.52 9.34
C LYS A 54 -0.47 -18.46 8.36
N ASN A 55 0.29 -19.29 7.66
CA ASN A 55 -0.18 -20.22 6.61
C ASN A 55 -0.70 -19.56 5.33
N ASP A 56 -0.56 -18.24 5.18
CA ASP A 56 -0.86 -17.56 3.93
C ASP A 56 0.33 -17.63 2.96
N SER A 57 0.10 -17.30 1.68
CA SER A 57 1.16 -17.19 0.69
C SER A 57 0.76 -16.30 -0.48
N PRO A 58 1.73 -15.71 -1.20
CA PRO A 58 1.45 -15.00 -2.45
C PRO A 58 0.65 -15.84 -3.44
N GLN A 59 0.89 -17.15 -3.53
CA GLN A 59 0.14 -18.04 -4.41
C GLN A 59 -1.34 -18.19 -4.01
N ARG A 60 -1.67 -18.14 -2.71
CA ARG A 60 -3.07 -18.11 -2.26
C ARG A 60 -3.71 -16.77 -2.57
N HIS A 61 -3.00 -15.67 -2.33
CA HIS A 61 -3.47 -14.33 -2.68
C HIS A 61 -3.72 -14.19 -4.19
N PHE A 62 -2.81 -14.69 -5.02
CA PHE A 62 -2.98 -14.76 -6.47
C PHE A 62 -4.30 -15.45 -6.85
N ARG A 63 -4.59 -16.61 -6.27
CA ARG A 63 -5.80 -17.37 -6.57
C ARG A 63 -7.06 -16.60 -6.21
N ASP A 64 -7.09 -15.95 -5.05
CA ASP A 64 -8.22 -15.13 -4.64
C ASP A 64 -8.42 -13.94 -5.60
N THR A 65 -7.34 -13.26 -6.00
CA THR A 65 -7.39 -12.12 -6.93
C THR A 65 -7.87 -12.54 -8.33
N ILE A 66 -7.33 -13.63 -8.88
CA ILE A 66 -7.75 -14.14 -10.20
C ILE A 66 -9.21 -14.61 -10.17
N ALA A 67 -9.63 -15.28 -9.10
CA ALA A 67 -11.02 -15.72 -8.95
C ALA A 67 -12.00 -14.53 -8.84
N ALA A 68 -11.63 -13.51 -8.06
CA ALA A 68 -12.44 -12.29 -7.92
C ALA A 68 -12.48 -11.44 -9.19
N GLY A 69 -11.43 -11.51 -10.01
CA GLY A 69 -11.28 -10.74 -11.23
C GLY A 69 -12.00 -11.27 -12.46
N ASP A 70 -12.83 -12.31 -12.34
CA ASP A 70 -13.76 -12.80 -13.38
C ASP A 70 -13.15 -12.93 -14.79
N GLY A 71 -11.90 -13.40 -14.88
CA GLY A 71 -11.19 -13.63 -16.14
C GLY A 71 -10.67 -12.39 -16.86
N ILE A 72 -10.77 -11.19 -16.28
CA ILE A 72 -10.27 -9.94 -16.88
C ILE A 72 -8.92 -9.47 -16.30
N CYS A 73 -8.39 -10.18 -15.30
CA CYS A 73 -7.06 -9.89 -14.76
C CYS A 73 -5.94 -10.20 -15.75
N ASN A 74 -4.91 -9.35 -15.77
CA ASN A 74 -3.61 -9.72 -16.31
C ASN A 74 -2.83 -10.52 -15.25
N GLU A 75 -2.61 -11.81 -15.50
CA GLU A 75 -1.95 -12.69 -14.53
C GLU A 75 -0.54 -12.24 -14.15
N GLU A 76 0.26 -11.72 -15.07
CA GLU A 76 1.64 -11.31 -14.79
C GLU A 76 1.66 -10.12 -13.81
N GLU A 77 0.78 -9.14 -14.00
CA GLU A 77 0.66 -7.99 -13.10
C GLU A 77 0.17 -8.42 -11.71
N VAL A 78 -0.78 -9.36 -11.65
CA VAL A 78 -1.25 -9.91 -10.37
C VAL A 78 -0.11 -10.65 -9.66
N ARG A 79 0.73 -11.41 -10.38
CA ARG A 79 1.91 -12.07 -9.78
C ARG A 79 2.87 -11.07 -9.17
N ILE A 80 3.17 -9.98 -9.85
CA ILE A 80 4.03 -8.91 -9.31
C ILE A 80 3.41 -8.37 -8.02
N LEU A 81 2.14 -7.97 -8.08
CA LEU A 81 1.43 -7.37 -6.95
C LEU A 81 1.42 -8.28 -5.72
N VAL A 82 1.07 -9.56 -5.86
CA VAL A 82 0.95 -10.45 -4.70
C VAL A 82 2.29 -10.92 -4.14
N ASN A 83 3.33 -11.02 -4.97
CA ASN A 83 4.66 -11.45 -4.53
C ASN A 83 5.41 -10.31 -3.84
N GLU A 84 5.25 -9.07 -4.30
CA GLU A 84 5.94 -7.92 -3.72
C GLU A 84 5.22 -7.33 -2.51
N ALA A 85 3.91 -7.59 -2.34
CA ALA A 85 3.13 -7.01 -1.25
C ALA A 85 3.74 -7.20 0.16
N PRO A 86 4.24 -8.39 0.57
CA PRO A 86 4.90 -8.56 1.87
C PRO A 86 6.11 -7.63 2.10
N ASP A 87 6.94 -7.46 1.06
CA ASP A 87 8.11 -6.58 1.13
C ASP A 87 7.68 -5.11 1.18
N ARG A 88 6.64 -4.73 0.43
CA ARG A 88 6.07 -3.37 0.48
C ARG A 88 5.49 -3.06 1.85
N ILE A 89 4.81 -4.00 2.52
CA ILE A 89 4.37 -3.81 3.92
C ILE A 89 5.57 -3.59 4.84
N THR A 90 6.65 -4.35 4.65
CA THR A 90 7.88 -4.16 5.43
C THR A 90 8.44 -2.75 5.25
N ASP A 91 8.39 -2.19 4.05
CA ASP A 91 8.79 -0.80 3.79
C ASP A 91 7.88 0.21 4.51
N LEU A 92 6.55 0.01 4.48
CA LEU A 92 5.59 0.86 5.20
C LEU A 92 5.87 0.88 6.71
N VAL A 93 6.15 -0.29 7.31
CA VAL A 93 6.53 -0.39 8.72
C VAL A 93 7.83 0.38 8.99
N LYS A 94 8.84 0.25 8.12
CA LYS A 94 10.11 0.99 8.25
C LYS A 94 9.93 2.50 8.15
N PHE A 95 9.01 2.97 7.31
CA PHE A 95 8.67 4.38 7.21
C PHE A 95 7.85 4.89 8.40
N GLY A 96 7.36 4.01 9.27
CA GLY A 96 6.69 4.37 10.51
C GLY A 96 5.17 4.28 10.45
N VAL A 97 4.59 3.63 9.43
CA VAL A 97 3.13 3.42 9.36
C VAL A 97 2.68 2.58 10.56
N PRO A 98 1.75 3.08 11.40
CA PRO A 98 1.37 2.43 12.65
C PRO A 98 0.26 1.40 12.42
N PHE A 99 0.59 0.27 11.79
CA PHE A 99 -0.38 -0.82 11.65
C PHE A 99 -0.85 -1.33 13.02
N ASP A 100 -2.14 -1.65 13.11
CA ASP A 100 -2.76 -2.18 14.31
C ASP A 100 -2.14 -3.52 14.69
N THR A 101 -1.96 -3.76 15.99
CA THR A 101 -1.32 -4.98 16.51
C THR A 101 -2.19 -5.68 17.55
N LEU A 102 -2.08 -7.01 17.59
CA LEU A 102 -2.66 -7.87 18.62
C LEU A 102 -1.54 -8.75 19.17
N ASP A 103 -1.32 -8.69 20.49
CA ASP A 103 -0.26 -9.44 21.17
C ASP A 103 1.17 -9.21 20.60
N GLY A 104 1.41 -8.01 20.05
CA GLY A 104 2.70 -7.61 19.48
C GLY A 104 2.91 -8.01 18.01
N GLU A 105 1.94 -8.69 17.40
CA GLU A 105 1.93 -9.04 15.98
C GLU A 105 0.94 -8.16 15.21
N ILE A 106 1.19 -7.91 13.92
CA ILE A 106 0.25 -7.14 13.08
C ILE A 106 -1.11 -7.86 13.06
N ALA A 107 -2.17 -7.13 13.40
CA ALA A 107 -3.53 -7.63 13.36
C ALA A 107 -3.99 -7.77 11.91
N LEU A 108 -4.51 -8.94 11.56
CA LEU A 108 -5.01 -9.25 10.22
C LEU A 108 -6.50 -9.54 10.27
N THR A 109 -7.25 -8.97 9.35
CA THR A 109 -8.66 -9.29 9.16
C THR A 109 -8.92 -9.91 7.78
N MET A 110 -10.12 -10.44 7.60
CA MET A 110 -10.58 -11.06 6.37
C MET A 110 -11.71 -10.22 5.78
N GLU A 111 -11.52 -9.75 4.56
CA GLU A 111 -12.50 -8.94 3.83
C GLU A 111 -12.74 -9.52 2.43
N ALA A 112 -13.89 -9.18 1.85
CA ALA A 112 -14.26 -9.45 0.46
C ALA A 112 -14.04 -10.92 0.03
N ALA A 113 -13.33 -11.13 -1.08
CA ALA A 113 -13.15 -12.43 -1.72
C ALA A 113 -11.91 -13.20 -1.22
N HIS A 114 -11.30 -12.78 -0.10
CA HIS A 114 -10.12 -13.44 0.43
C HIS A 114 -10.46 -14.75 1.14
N SER A 115 -9.65 -15.78 0.89
CA SER A 115 -9.78 -17.10 1.51
C SER A 115 -9.08 -17.22 2.87
N LEU A 116 -8.24 -16.24 3.24
CA LEU A 116 -7.55 -16.15 4.52
C LEU A 116 -7.48 -14.68 4.99
N PRO A 117 -7.35 -14.42 6.31
CA PRO A 117 -7.08 -13.08 6.83
C PRO A 117 -5.73 -12.57 6.33
N ARG A 118 -5.74 -11.39 5.68
CA ARG A 118 -4.54 -10.77 5.11
C ARG A 118 -4.64 -9.26 4.91
N ILE A 119 -5.71 -8.64 5.40
CA ILE A 119 -5.87 -7.19 5.33
C ILE A 119 -5.27 -6.59 6.60
N LEU A 120 -4.33 -5.67 6.41
CA LEU A 120 -3.72 -4.87 7.47
C LEU A 120 -4.44 -3.53 7.60
N HIS A 121 -4.74 -3.16 8.85
CA HIS A 121 -5.41 -1.93 9.22
C HIS A 121 -4.47 -1.02 10.01
N ALA A 122 -4.72 0.30 9.98
CA ALA A 122 -4.07 1.25 10.89
C ALA A 122 -5.13 2.21 11.44
N GLY A 123 -5.19 2.34 12.78
CA GLY A 123 -6.16 3.20 13.44
C GLY A 123 -7.59 2.71 13.32
N GLY A 124 -7.80 1.38 13.21
CA GLY A 124 -9.10 0.80 12.93
C GLY A 124 -9.49 0.97 11.45
N ASP A 125 -10.42 1.88 11.16
CA ASP A 125 -10.97 2.12 9.82
C ASP A 125 -10.40 3.39 9.17
N ALA A 126 -9.17 3.76 9.52
CA ALA A 126 -8.50 4.98 9.06
C ALA A 126 -7.14 4.71 8.39
N THR A 127 -6.97 3.51 7.80
CA THR A 127 -5.67 3.05 7.28
C THR A 127 -5.04 4.04 6.30
N GLY A 128 -5.85 4.60 5.42
CA GLY A 128 -5.45 5.58 4.42
C GLY A 128 -4.91 6.89 5.01
N GLU A 129 -5.56 7.41 6.05
CA GLU A 129 -5.13 8.64 6.74
C GLU A 129 -3.78 8.43 7.42
N HIS A 130 -3.61 7.31 8.13
CA HIS A 130 -2.34 7.02 8.79
C HIS A 130 -1.17 6.86 7.82
N ILE A 131 -1.40 6.26 6.65
CA ILE A 131 -0.33 6.14 5.64
C ILE A 131 0.00 7.49 5.03
N GLU A 132 -1.01 8.26 4.62
CA GLU A 132 -0.81 9.58 4.03
C GLU A 132 -0.04 10.50 4.98
N PHE A 133 -0.50 10.61 6.22
CA PHE A 133 0.15 11.42 7.26
C PHE A 133 1.60 11.02 7.54
N THR A 134 1.91 9.72 7.42
CA THR A 134 3.28 9.21 7.61
C THR A 134 4.22 9.66 6.49
N PHE A 135 3.68 9.90 5.28
CA PHE A 135 4.47 10.18 4.08
C PHE A 135 4.55 11.66 3.71
N SER A 136 3.57 12.45 4.12
CA SER A 136 3.49 13.90 3.90
C SER A 136 4.38 14.69 4.85
#